data_AF-A0A5N9F3Z3-F1
#
_entry.id   AF-A0A5N9F3Z3-F1
#
_cell.length_a   1.000
_cell.length_b   1.000
_cell.length_c   1.000
_cell.angle_alpha   90.00
_cell.angle_beta   90.00
_cell.angle_gamma   90.00
#
_symmetry.space_group_name_H-M   'P 1'
#
loop_
_entity.id
_entity.type
_entity.pdbx_description
1 polymer ?
#
loop_
_entity_poly.entity_id
_entity_poly.type
_entity_poly.pdbx_seq_one_letter_code
_entity_poly.pdbx_strand_id
1 'polypeptide(L)'
;MSGQQDQADPEVLGEDTTQEVMSNLDSDIDTPVVGVEWRVSGIDKDLTPLQYHYLSLLQRLVALKNTYQTDADYEAWMMGALNKSVYSTLRDCIEANVGDDAKELLNNEQHVN
;
A
#
# COMPACT_ATOMS: atom_id res chain seq x y z
N MET A 1 -17.54 1.37 -60.55
CA MET A 1 -16.84 1.41 -59.25
C MET A 1 -17.72 2.19 -58.29
N SER A 2 -18.67 1.54 -57.62
CA SER A 2 -19.45 2.14 -56.54
C SER A 2 -19.59 1.09 -55.46
N GLY A 3 -19.02 1.38 -54.29
CA GLY A 3 -18.85 0.44 -53.20
C GLY A 3 -20.15 0.13 -52.47
N GLN A 4 -20.28 -1.16 -52.17
CA GLN A 4 -20.87 -1.79 -50.99
C GLN A 4 -21.43 -0.83 -49.92
N GLN A 5 -22.74 -0.90 -49.69
CA GLN A 5 -23.34 -0.63 -48.37
C GLN A 5 -23.78 -1.98 -47.81
N ASP A 6 -22.88 -2.63 -47.05
CA ASP A 6 -23.27 -3.71 -46.15
C ASP A 6 -24.10 -3.09 -45.03
N GLN A 7 -25.37 -3.45 -44.96
CA GLN A 7 -26.20 -3.19 -43.80
C GLN A 7 -25.70 -4.10 -42.68
N ALA A 8 -25.18 -3.49 -41.61
CA ALA A 8 -24.91 -4.22 -40.38
C ALA A 8 -26.24 -4.48 -39.66
N ASP A 9 -26.55 -5.76 -39.45
CA ASP A 9 -27.61 -6.21 -38.54
C ASP A 9 -27.39 -5.63 -37.13
N PRO A 10 -28.45 -5.16 -36.45
CA PRO A 10 -28.35 -4.87 -35.03
C PRO A 10 -28.39 -6.22 -34.29
N GLU A 11 -27.23 -6.75 -33.93
CA GLU A 11 -27.18 -7.81 -32.91
C GLU A 11 -27.77 -7.24 -31.61
N VAL A 12 -28.89 -7.84 -31.25
CA VAL A 12 -29.64 -7.67 -30.02
C VAL A 12 -28.68 -7.72 -28.83
N LEU A 13 -28.45 -6.57 -28.20
CA LEU A 13 -27.89 -6.52 -26.86
C LEU A 13 -28.89 -7.25 -25.95
N GLY A 14 -28.54 -8.48 -25.58
CA GLY A 14 -29.24 -9.21 -24.53
C GLY A 14 -29.34 -8.30 -23.32
N GLU A 15 -30.57 -8.11 -22.83
CA GLU A 15 -30.82 -7.48 -21.54
C GLU A 15 -30.04 -8.28 -20.50
N ASP A 16 -28.89 -7.74 -20.07
CA ASP A 16 -28.18 -8.26 -18.92
C ASP A 16 -28.96 -7.84 -17.67
N THR A 17 -30.05 -8.54 -17.42
CA THR A 17 -30.79 -8.49 -16.15
C THR A 17 -29.95 -9.24 -15.11
N THR A 18 -28.77 -8.71 -14.78
CA THR A 18 -27.97 -9.13 -13.63
C THR A 18 -28.37 -8.37 -12.36
N GLN A 19 -29.41 -7.54 -12.43
CA GLN A 19 -29.81 -6.64 -11.34
C GLN A 19 -30.73 -7.25 -10.26
N GLU A 20 -31.13 -8.53 -10.33
CA GLU A 20 -32.20 -9.05 -9.45
C GLU A 20 -31.93 -10.34 -8.64
N VAL A 21 -30.68 -10.77 -8.41
CA VAL A 21 -30.44 -11.97 -7.56
C VAL A 21 -29.58 -11.74 -6.31
N MET A 22 -28.99 -10.55 -6.11
CA MET A 22 -28.18 -10.27 -4.91
C MET A 22 -28.91 -9.49 -3.80
N SER A 23 -30.24 -9.35 -3.87
CA SER A 23 -31.02 -8.57 -2.90
C SER A 23 -31.45 -9.33 -1.63
N ASN A 24 -30.97 -10.57 -1.42
CA ASN A 24 -31.37 -11.38 -0.25
C ASN A 24 -30.19 -11.99 0.52
N LEU A 25 -29.14 -11.21 0.77
CA LEU A 25 -28.16 -11.54 1.81
C LEU A 25 -28.20 -10.53 2.96
N ASP A 26 -29.42 -10.20 3.41
CA ASP A 26 -29.63 -9.73 4.78
C ASP A 26 -29.74 -10.95 5.69
N SER A 27 -28.62 -11.32 6.30
CA SER A 27 -28.63 -12.08 7.54
C SER A 27 -27.38 -11.73 8.34
N ASP A 28 -27.52 -10.71 9.19
CA ASP A 28 -26.99 -10.64 10.56
C ASP A 28 -25.76 -11.51 10.85
N ILE A 29 -24.69 -11.28 10.10
CA ILE A 29 -23.36 -11.61 10.56
C ILE A 29 -22.87 -10.33 11.21
N ASP A 30 -23.06 -10.26 12.54
CA ASP A 30 -22.33 -9.38 13.44
C ASP A 30 -20.86 -9.83 13.43
N THR A 31 -20.20 -9.74 12.27
CA THR A 31 -18.76 -9.79 12.22
C THR A 31 -18.33 -8.55 12.97
N PRO A 32 -17.57 -8.67 14.08
CA PRO A 32 -16.95 -7.49 14.64
C PRO A 32 -16.14 -6.89 13.50
N VAL A 33 -16.60 -5.76 12.97
CA VAL A 33 -15.76 -4.88 12.16
C VAL A 33 -14.75 -4.38 13.16
N VAL A 34 -13.69 -5.18 13.37
CA VAL A 34 -12.50 -4.73 14.05
C VAL A 34 -12.01 -3.62 13.13
N GLY A 35 -12.34 -2.38 13.49
CA GLY A 35 -11.83 -1.21 12.81
C GLY A 35 -10.32 -1.33 12.88
N VAL A 36 -9.70 -1.75 11.79
CA VAL A 36 -8.25 -1.85 11.74
C VAL A 36 -7.77 -0.41 11.80
N GLU A 37 -7.33 0.01 12.98
CA GLU A 37 -6.69 1.31 13.15
C GLU A 37 -5.37 1.27 12.41
N TRP A 38 -5.37 1.79 11.19
CA TRP A 38 -4.18 1.99 10.37
C TRP A 38 -3.39 3.18 10.92
N ARG A 39 -2.82 3.02 12.11
CA ARG A 39 -2.06 4.04 12.83
C ARG A 39 -0.63 3.58 13.03
N VAL A 40 0.32 4.47 12.77
CA VAL A 40 1.74 4.25 13.04
C VAL A 40 2.14 5.15 14.20
N SER A 41 2.87 4.61 15.18
CA SER A 41 3.34 5.40 16.33
C SER A 41 4.11 6.63 15.88
N GLY A 42 3.73 7.81 16.38
CA GLY A 42 4.33 9.09 15.98
C GLY A 42 3.66 9.75 14.76
N ILE A 43 2.64 9.12 14.17
CA ILE A 43 1.87 9.66 13.05
C ILE A 43 0.40 9.78 13.48
N ASP A 44 -0.04 11.00 13.77
CA ASP A 44 -1.41 11.29 14.24
C ASP A 44 -2.36 11.59 13.06
N LYS A 45 -2.52 10.59 12.19
CA LYS A 45 -3.52 10.61 11.11
C LYS A 45 -4.04 9.21 10.81
N ASP A 46 -5.25 9.14 10.29
CA ASP A 46 -5.82 7.90 9.78
C ASP A 46 -5.21 7.59 8.40
N LEU A 47 -4.56 6.44 8.28
CA LEU A 47 -3.87 6.04 7.06
C LEU A 47 -4.76 5.14 6.21
N THR A 48 -4.56 5.19 4.88
CA THR A 48 -5.01 4.09 4.04
C THR A 48 -4.18 2.83 4.32
N PRO A 49 -4.70 1.63 4.03
CA PRO A 49 -3.92 0.39 4.21
C PRO A 49 -2.56 0.42 3.50
N LEU A 50 -2.49 1.03 2.32
CA LEU A 50 -1.26 1.16 1.53
C LEU A 50 -0.26 2.11 2.20
N GLN A 51 -0.73 3.26 2.71
CA GLN A 51 0.12 4.21 3.43
C GLN A 51 0.66 3.61 4.72
N TYR A 52 -0.19 2.92 5.49
CA TYR A 52 0.23 2.18 6.68
C TYR A 52 1.28 1.12 6.35
N HIS A 53 1.10 0.37 5.26
CA HIS A 53 2.05 -0.64 4.84
C HIS A 53 3.44 -0.03 4.59
N TYR A 54 3.54 1.04 3.79
CA TYR A 54 4.83 1.65 3.47
C TYR A 54 5.51 2.27 4.68
N LEU A 55 4.77 2.98 5.53
CA LEU A 55 5.31 3.58 6.76
C LEU A 55 5.80 2.51 7.75
N SER A 56 5.02 1.45 7.95
CA SER A 56 5.40 0.33 8.82
C SER A 56 6.62 -0.43 8.29
N LEU A 57 6.70 -0.61 6.97
CA LEU A 57 7.85 -1.24 6.33
C LEU A 57 9.10 -0.37 6.49
N LEU A 58 8.99 0.95 6.29
CA LEU A 58 10.09 1.88 6.46
C LEU A 58 10.64 1.81 7.88
N GLN A 59 9.77 1.90 8.89
CA GLN A 59 10.17 1.79 10.31
C GLN A 59 10.92 0.49 10.59
N ARG A 60 10.40 -0.65 10.10
CA ARG A 60 11.06 -1.94 10.30
C ARG A 60 12.44 -2.01 9.64
N LEU A 61 12.56 -1.48 8.41
CA LEU A 61 13.83 -1.49 7.68
C LEU A 61 14.88 -0.59 8.35
N VAL A 62 14.47 0.55 8.90
CA VAL A 62 15.39 1.46 9.60
C VAL A 62 15.85 0.83 10.92
N ALA A 63 14.94 0.27 11.70
CA ALA A 63 15.28 -0.48 12.92
C ALA A 63 16.22 -1.67 12.62
N LEU A 64 15.96 -2.41 11.54
CA LEU A 64 16.81 -3.51 11.10
C LEU A 64 18.21 -3.02 10.71
N LYS A 65 18.29 -1.94 9.91
CA LYS A 65 19.57 -1.30 9.54
C LYS A 65 20.35 -0.86 10.78
N ASN A 66 19.68 -0.22 11.73
CA ASN A 66 20.31 0.30 12.94
C ASN A 66 20.79 -0.81 13.88
N THR A 67 20.11 -1.96 13.89
CA THR A 67 20.56 -3.14 14.65
C THR A 67 21.73 -3.83 13.93
N TYR A 68 21.63 -3.99 12.60
CA TYR A 68 22.63 -4.71 11.81
C TYR A 68 23.98 -3.99 11.74
N GLN A 69 24.00 -2.65 11.84
CA GLN A 69 25.26 -1.89 11.81
C GLN A 69 26.24 -2.25 12.95
N THR A 70 25.74 -2.83 14.05
CA THR A 70 26.54 -3.26 15.20
C THR A 70 26.64 -4.79 15.33
N ASP A 71 26.16 -5.53 14.33
CA ASP A 71 26.19 -6.99 14.32
C ASP A 71 27.63 -7.51 14.22
N ALA A 72 27.93 -8.62 14.90
CA ALA A 72 29.23 -9.28 14.83
C ALA A 72 29.47 -9.92 13.45
N ASP A 73 28.40 -10.37 12.79
CA ASP A 73 28.42 -10.98 11.46
C ASP A 73 28.11 -9.93 10.35
N TYR A 74 28.56 -8.70 10.59
CA TYR A 74 28.39 -7.60 9.64
C TYR A 74 29.01 -7.91 8.28
N GLU A 75 28.22 -7.74 7.23
CA GLU A 75 28.63 -7.82 5.83
C GLU A 75 28.22 -6.57 5.08
N ALA A 76 29.19 -5.93 4.40
CA ALA A 76 28.97 -4.66 3.71
C ALA A 76 27.91 -4.75 2.60
N TRP A 77 27.78 -5.90 1.94
CA TRP A 77 26.79 -6.09 0.87
C TRP A 77 25.36 -6.09 1.41
N MET A 78 25.14 -6.62 2.62
CA MET A 78 23.83 -6.67 3.25
C MET A 78 23.43 -5.28 3.75
N MET A 79 24.34 -4.50 4.34
CA MET A 79 24.08 -3.08 4.61
C MET A 79 23.75 -2.30 3.33
N GLY A 80 24.45 -2.60 2.22
CA GLY A 80 24.14 -2.02 0.92
C GLY A 80 22.71 -2.35 0.45
N ALA A 81 22.26 -3.58 0.67
CA ALA A 81 20.88 -3.99 0.37
C ALA A 81 19.85 -3.31 1.28
N LEU A 82 20.14 -3.18 2.58
CA LEU A 82 19.27 -2.49 3.53
C LEU A 82 19.11 -1.01 3.18
N ASN A 83 20.21 -0.31 2.88
CA ASN A 83 20.17 1.10 2.48
C ASN A 83 19.33 1.32 1.20
N LYS A 84 19.47 0.43 0.21
CA LYS A 84 18.65 0.47 -1.02
C LYS A 84 17.17 0.21 -0.72
N SER A 85 16.88 -0.73 0.18
CA SER A 85 15.51 -1.06 0.58
C SER A 85 14.85 0.13 1.28
N VAL A 86 15.54 0.75 2.25
CA VAL A 86 15.07 1.97 2.92
C VAL A 86 14.79 3.08 1.91
N TYR A 87 15.71 3.33 0.96
CA TYR A 87 15.53 4.35 -0.06
C TYR A 87 14.33 4.05 -0.97
N SER A 88 14.18 2.81 -1.43
CA SER A 88 13.04 2.40 -2.26
C SER A 88 11.72 2.60 -1.52
N THR A 89 11.62 2.16 -0.26
CA THR A 89 10.40 2.33 0.53
C THR A 89 10.11 3.80 0.83
N LEU A 90 11.12 4.65 1.01
CA LEU A 90 10.91 6.09 1.12
C LEU A 90 10.29 6.67 -0.17
N ARG A 91 10.70 6.18 -1.34
CA ARG A 91 10.07 6.57 -2.62
C ARG A 91 8.61 6.12 -2.67
N ASP A 92 8.32 4.89 -2.26
CA ASP A 92 6.94 4.39 -2.17
C ASP A 92 6.08 5.24 -1.21
N CYS A 93 6.63 5.68 -0.08
CA CYS A 93 5.95 6.59 0.85
C CYS A 93 5.62 7.94 0.20
N ILE A 94 6.55 8.49 -0.59
CA ILE A 94 6.33 9.74 -1.33
C ILE A 94 5.21 9.56 -2.36
N GLU A 95 5.24 8.45 -3.11
CA GLU A 95 4.22 8.14 -4.12
C GLU A 95 2.83 7.89 -3.49
N ALA A 96 2.78 7.36 -2.27
CA ALA A 96 1.56 7.18 -1.48
C ALA A 96 1.10 8.44 -0.71
N ASN A 97 1.71 9.61 -0.96
CA ASN A 97 1.37 10.89 -0.33
C ASN A 97 1.58 10.92 1.21
N VAL A 98 2.56 10.17 1.71
CA VAL A 98 3.00 10.15 3.13
C VAL A 98 4.52 10.35 3.25
N GLY A 99 5.09 11.05 2.26
CA GLY A 99 6.53 11.28 2.18
C GLY A 99 7.07 12.19 3.30
N ASP A 100 6.26 13.11 3.82
CA ASP A 100 6.70 14.02 4.88
C ASP A 100 6.75 13.32 6.24
N ASP A 101 5.75 12.49 6.57
CA ASP A 101 5.78 11.66 7.78
C ASP A 101 6.92 10.64 7.73
N ALA A 102 7.18 10.06 6.55
CA ALA A 102 8.30 9.17 6.34
C ALA A 102 9.66 9.85 6.59
N LYS A 103 9.84 11.11 6.13
CA LYS A 103 11.06 11.89 6.42
C LYS A 103 11.17 12.22 7.91
N GLU A 104 10.07 12.58 8.55
CA GLU A 104 10.05 12.84 9.99
C GLU A 104 10.45 11.60 10.79
N LEU A 105 9.92 10.43 10.41
CA LEU A 105 10.31 9.14 11.01
C LEU A 105 11.81 8.90 10.89
N LEU A 106 12.39 9.11 9.70
CA LEU A 106 13.83 8.96 9.48
C LEU A 106 14.65 9.96 10.30
N ASN A 107 14.19 11.21 10.42
CA ASN A 107 14.87 12.22 11.22
C ASN A 107 14.84 11.84 12.71
N ASN A 108 13.70 11.39 13.22
CA ASN A 108 13.57 10.98 14.61
C ASN A 108 14.51 9.81 14.93
N GLU A 109 14.66 8.83 14.04
CA GLU A 109 15.61 7.73 14.24
C GLU A 109 17.09 8.14 14.19
N GLN A 110 17.44 9.21 13.47
CA GLN A 110 18.82 9.73 13.47
C GLN A 110 19.21 10.46 14.74
N HIS A 111 18.25 11.02 15.49
CA HIS A 111 18.52 11.78 16.72
C HIS A 111 18.44 10.94 18.00
N VAL A 112 18.03 9.67 17.91
CA VAL A 112 17.86 8.77 19.07
C VAL A 112 19.12 7.92 19.34
N ASN A 113 20.12 7.95 18.45
CA ASN A 113 21.40 7.22 18.60
C ASN A 113 22.57 8.16 18.92
#